data_AF-A0A5B8UCS5-F1
#
_entry.id   AF-A0A5B8UCS5-F1
#
_cell.length_a   1.000
_cell.length_b   1.000
_cell.length_c   1.000
_cell.angle_alpha   90.00
_cell.angle_beta   90.00
_cell.angle_gamma   90.00
#
_symmetry.space_group_name_H-M   'P 1'
#
loop_
_entity.id
_entity.type
_entity.pdbx_description
1 polymer ?
#
loop_
_entity_poly.entity_id
_entity_poly.type
_entity_poly.pdbx_seq_one_letter_code
_entity_poly.pdbx_strand_id
1 'polypeptide(L)'
;MVLLQRFKNEDEGFTLIELLVVILIIGILAAIALPSFLGQQKKGQDASAKSDARNAVSQMESCFTDTQDYTACPNADSPLAATVTPTSTKTTYSVASLSKSGTTFTIARDASGNYTRSCDKPGVGSCQTGGSW
;
A
#
# COMPACT_ATOMS: atom_id res chain seq x y z
N MET A 1 52.91 -27.53 -42.17
CA MET A 1 51.84 -28.47 -41.75
C MET A 1 51.39 -28.07 -40.36
N VAL A 2 50.48 -27.09 -40.29
CA VAL A 2 49.98 -26.54 -39.01
C VAL A 2 48.81 -27.42 -38.58
N LEU A 3 49.01 -28.18 -37.50
CA LEU A 3 47.95 -28.86 -36.76
C LEU A 3 47.16 -27.80 -35.99
N LEU A 4 46.12 -27.25 -36.62
CA LEU A 4 45.06 -26.56 -35.90
C LEU A 4 44.33 -27.62 -35.06
N GLN A 5 44.80 -27.79 -33.81
CA GLN A 5 44.05 -28.47 -32.77
C GLN A 5 42.68 -27.80 -32.68
N ARG A 6 41.66 -28.51 -33.17
CA ARG A 6 40.27 -28.13 -33.00
C ARG A 6 39.98 -28.13 -31.51
N PHE A 7 39.76 -26.95 -30.94
CA PHE A 7 38.98 -26.82 -29.71
C PHE A 7 37.62 -27.44 -30.00
N LYS A 8 37.45 -28.68 -29.55
CA LYS A 8 36.19 -29.38 -29.54
C LYS A 8 35.41 -28.70 -28.42
N ASN A 9 34.72 -27.61 -28.76
CA ASN A 9 33.70 -27.05 -27.90
C ASN A 9 32.68 -28.16 -27.69
N GLU A 10 32.68 -28.72 -26.49
CA GLU A 10 31.59 -29.52 -25.98
C GLU A 10 30.43 -28.54 -25.77
N ASP A 11 29.77 -28.17 -26.87
CA ASP A 11 28.51 -27.44 -26.84
C ASP A 11 27.45 -28.42 -26.29
N GLU A 12 27.47 -28.63 -24.98
CA GLU A 12 26.42 -29.31 -24.22
C GLU A 12 25.17 -28.43 -24.27
N GLY A 13 24.36 -28.62 -25.32
CA GLY A 13 23.07 -27.98 -25.45
C GLY A 13 22.09 -28.48 -24.39
N PHE A 14 21.41 -27.56 -23.70
CA PHE A 14 20.28 -27.88 -22.81
C PHE A 14 19.25 -28.73 -23.55
N THR A 15 18.81 -29.82 -22.93
CA THR A 15 17.75 -30.65 -23.51
C THR A 15 16.41 -29.95 -23.36
N LEU A 16 15.51 -30.15 -24.33
CA LEU A 16 14.13 -29.64 -24.24
C LEU A 16 13.39 -30.20 -23.02
N ILE A 17 13.72 -31.42 -22.59
CA ILE A 17 13.12 -32.05 -21.42
C ILE A 17 13.60 -31.39 -20.11
N GLU A 18 14.85 -30.95 -20.02
CA GLU A 18 15.34 -30.20 -18.86
C GLU A 18 14.61 -28.87 -18.71
N LEU A 19 14.46 -28.12 -19.80
CA LEU A 19 13.69 -26.87 -19.76
C LEU A 19 12.21 -27.11 -19.43
N LEU A 20 11.62 -28.22 -19.90
CA LEU A 20 10.24 -28.60 -19.58
C LEU A 20 10.04 -28.88 -18.10
N VAL A 21 10.94 -29.65 -17.47
CA VAL A 21 10.85 -29.95 -16.03
C VAL A 21 11.04 -28.68 -15.20
N VAL A 22 11.95 -27.78 -15.61
CA VAL A 22 12.17 -26.50 -14.90
C VAL A 22 10.93 -25.62 -14.92
N ILE A 23 10.29 -25.41 -16.08
CA ILE A 23 9.06 -24.60 -16.15
C ILE A 23 7.90 -25.26 -15.39
N LEU A 24 7.87 -26.60 -15.33
CA LEU A 24 6.87 -27.34 -14.56
C LEU A 24 7.04 -27.06 -13.06
N ILE A 25 8.27 -27.13 -12.54
CA ILE A 25 8.54 -26.85 -11.11
C ILE A 25 8.24 -25.38 -10.78
N ILE A 26 8.70 -24.43 -11.61
CA ILE A 26 8.40 -22.99 -11.42
C ILE A 26 6.89 -22.75 -11.46
N GLY A 27 6.15 -23.45 -12.35
CA GLY A 27 4.69 -23.37 -12.44
C GLY A 27 3.99 -23.77 -11.14
N ILE A 28 4.41 -24.88 -10.52
CA ILE A 28 3.86 -25.35 -9.23
C ILE A 28 4.13 -24.33 -8.12
N LEU A 29 5.37 -23.84 -8.02
CA LEU A 29 5.75 -22.85 -7.01
C LEU A 29 4.99 -21.52 -7.19
N ALA A 30 4.87 -21.05 -8.43
CA ALA A 30 4.13 -19.83 -8.75
C ALA A 30 2.65 -19.94 -8.39
N ALA A 31 2.01 -21.09 -8.64
CA ALA A 31 0.60 -21.31 -8.31
C ALA A 31 0.31 -21.14 -6.81
N ILE A 32 1.23 -21.57 -5.93
CA ILE A 32 1.08 -21.43 -4.48
C ILE A 32 1.48 -20.02 -4.00
N ALA A 33 2.54 -19.45 -4.58
CA ALA A 33 3.11 -18.18 -4.11
C ALA A 33 2.32 -16.95 -4.55
N LEU A 34 1.82 -16.91 -5.78
CA LEU A 34 1.11 -15.76 -6.36
C LEU A 34 -0.10 -15.27 -5.54
N PRO A 35 -1.04 -16.12 -5.10
CA PRO A 35 -2.19 -15.63 -4.33
C PRO A 35 -1.76 -14.98 -3.00
N SER A 36 -0.75 -15.54 -2.33
CA SER A 36 -0.18 -14.96 -1.11
C SER A 36 0.48 -13.61 -1.40
N PHE A 37 1.29 -13.52 -2.45
CA PHE A 37 1.98 -12.30 -2.85
C PHE A 37 1.02 -11.15 -3.17
N LEU A 38 -0.04 -11.41 -3.93
CA LEU A 38 -1.08 -10.42 -4.24
C LEU A 38 -1.81 -9.94 -2.97
N GLY A 39 -2.03 -10.83 -2.00
CA GLY A 39 -2.59 -10.47 -0.70
C GLY A 39 -1.66 -9.55 0.11
N GLN A 40 -0.36 -9.86 0.15
CA GLN A 40 0.63 -9.02 0.84
C GLN A 40 0.80 -7.66 0.17
N GLN A 41 0.79 -7.61 -1.16
CA GLN A 41 0.87 -6.36 -1.90
C GLN A 41 -0.30 -5.43 -1.55
N LYS A 42 -1.53 -5.95 -1.51
CA LYS A 42 -2.72 -5.19 -1.08
C LYS A 42 -2.60 -4.70 0.35
N LYS A 43 -2.14 -5.54 1.28
CA LYS A 43 -1.89 -5.14 2.69
C LYS A 43 -0.85 -4.03 2.79
N GLY A 44 0.22 -4.10 1.99
CA GLY A 44 1.24 -3.05 1.94
C GLY A 44 0.71 -1.73 1.40
N GLN A 45 -0.13 -1.77 0.37
CA GLN A 45 -0.80 -0.57 -0.17
C GLN A 45 -1.74 0.05 0.88
N ASP A 46 -2.50 -0.78 1.59
CA ASP A 46 -3.36 -0.30 2.67
C ASP A 46 -2.55 0.30 3.82
N ALA A 47 -1.44 -0.34 4.21
CA ALA A 47 -0.56 0.18 5.25
C ALA A 47 0.02 1.55 4.87
N SER A 48 0.37 1.75 3.60
CA SER A 48 0.79 3.06 3.08
C SER A 48 -0.32 4.10 3.25
N ALA A 49 -1.55 3.80 2.81
CA ALA A 49 -2.67 4.75 2.93
C ALA A 49 -3.00 5.07 4.40
N LYS A 50 -2.97 4.06 5.28
CA LYS A 50 -3.12 4.23 6.73
C LYS A 50 -2.02 5.12 7.32
N SER A 51 -0.78 5.00 6.83
CA SER A 51 0.34 5.86 7.23
C SER A 51 0.14 7.30 6.74
N ASP A 52 -0.28 7.48 5.49
CA ASP A 52 -0.54 8.78 4.89
C ASP A 52 -1.62 9.54 5.69
N ALA A 53 -2.71 8.85 6.08
CA ALA A 53 -3.75 9.43 6.92
C ALA A 53 -3.23 9.86 8.30
N ARG A 54 -2.33 9.07 8.92
CA ARG A 54 -1.70 9.44 10.21
C ARG A 54 -0.74 10.62 10.07
N ASN A 55 -0.01 10.70 8.97
CA ASN A 55 0.88 11.84 8.69
C ASN A 55 0.08 13.12 8.49
N ALA A 56 -1.07 13.06 7.82
CA ALA A 56 -1.98 14.21 7.69
C ALA A 56 -2.61 14.62 9.03
N VAL A 57 -2.99 13.67 9.89
CA VAL A 57 -3.38 13.96 11.29
C VAL A 57 -2.27 14.70 12.03
N SER A 58 -1.03 14.21 11.97
CA SER A 58 0.12 14.86 12.62
C SER A 58 0.32 16.31 12.13
N GLN A 59 0.14 16.56 10.84
CA GLN A 59 0.21 17.91 10.27
C GLN A 59 -0.92 18.82 10.78
N MET A 60 -2.14 18.28 10.86
CA MET A 60 -3.29 19.00 11.40
C MET A 60 -3.12 19.38 12.88
N GLU A 61 -2.68 18.45 13.72
CA GLU A 61 -2.42 18.74 15.14
C GLU A 61 -1.27 19.74 15.33
N SER A 62 -0.22 19.65 14.51
CA SER A 62 0.88 20.61 14.52
C SER A 62 0.38 22.01 14.18
N CYS A 63 -0.40 22.15 13.12
CA CYS A 63 -0.94 23.45 12.74
C CYS A 63 -1.91 24.02 13.79
N PHE A 64 -2.78 23.19 14.36
CA PHE A 64 -3.70 23.64 15.42
C PHE A 64 -2.99 24.19 16.64
N THR A 65 -1.77 23.72 16.93
CA THR A 65 -0.94 24.29 18.01
C THR A 65 -0.63 25.77 17.77
N ASP A 66 -0.47 26.18 16.51
CA ASP A 66 -0.16 27.57 16.13
C ASP A 66 -1.42 28.42 15.89
N THR A 67 -2.42 27.86 15.21
CA THR A 67 -3.62 28.60 14.76
C THR A 67 -4.80 28.53 15.74
N GLN A 68 -4.84 27.49 16.58
CA GLN A 68 -6.01 27.11 17.40
C GLN A 68 -7.30 26.96 16.58
N ASP A 69 -7.16 26.67 15.28
CA ASP A 69 -8.26 26.55 14.33
C ASP A 69 -7.87 25.63 13.16
N TYR A 70 -8.49 24.46 13.04
CA TYR A 70 -8.20 23.53 11.94
C TYR A 70 -8.70 24.05 10.57
N THR A 71 -9.57 25.06 10.51
CA THR A 71 -9.98 25.68 9.23
C THR A 71 -8.87 26.56 8.63
N ALA A 72 -7.99 27.07 9.49
CA ALA A 72 -6.82 27.85 9.09
C ALA A 72 -5.62 26.96 8.72
N CYS A 73 -5.74 25.64 8.93
CA CYS A 73 -4.70 24.70 8.55
C CYS A 73 -4.74 24.44 7.05
N PRO A 74 -3.58 24.45 6.37
CA PRO A 74 -3.54 23.99 5.00
C PRO A 74 -4.16 22.60 4.96
N ASN A 75 -5.03 22.38 3.97
CA ASN A 75 -5.41 21.02 3.63
C ASN A 75 -4.09 20.24 3.57
N ALA A 76 -4.05 19.06 4.17
CA ALA A 76 -2.99 18.11 3.92
C ALA A 76 -3.13 17.62 2.46
N ASP A 77 -3.01 18.54 1.50
CA ASP A 77 -2.52 18.33 0.14
C ASP A 77 -1.04 18.00 0.28
N SER A 78 -0.79 16.96 1.06
CA SER A 78 0.50 16.34 1.15
C SER A 78 0.74 15.69 -0.22
N PRO A 79 1.99 15.58 -0.70
CA PRO A 79 2.29 14.70 -1.84
C PRO A 79 1.92 13.22 -1.58
N LEU A 80 1.48 12.90 -0.36
CA LEU A 80 0.93 11.63 0.09
C LEU A 80 -0.57 11.57 -0.28
N ALA A 81 -1.10 10.41 -0.68
CA ALA A 81 -2.47 10.23 -1.20
C ALA A 81 -3.60 10.44 -0.17
N ALA A 82 -3.30 11.10 0.95
CA ALA A 82 -4.28 11.53 1.94
C ALA A 82 -4.85 12.88 1.50
N THR A 83 -6.18 12.92 1.35
CA THR A 83 -6.94 14.15 1.14
C THR A 83 -7.63 14.51 2.46
N VAL A 84 -7.56 15.77 2.84
CA VAL A 84 -8.43 16.31 3.89
C VAL A 84 -9.80 16.49 3.27
N THR A 85 -10.75 15.65 3.66
CA THR A 85 -12.15 15.90 3.31
C THR A 85 -12.57 17.26 3.88
N PRO A 86 -13.37 18.07 3.16
CA PRO A 86 -13.59 19.50 3.42
C PRO A 86 -14.35 19.84 4.73
N THR A 87 -14.49 18.88 5.62
CA THR A 87 -15.15 19.03 6.92
C THR A 87 -14.11 19.34 7.99
N SER A 88 -13.35 20.42 7.85
CA SER A 88 -12.66 21.02 8.99
C SER A 88 -13.53 22.12 9.60
N THR A 89 -13.67 22.11 10.92
CA THR A 89 -14.18 23.23 11.70
C THR A 89 -13.08 23.68 12.65
N LYS A 90 -13.33 24.69 13.48
CA LYS A 90 -12.33 25.12 14.47
C LYS A 90 -11.79 23.99 15.33
N THR A 91 -12.59 22.96 15.63
CA THR A 91 -12.22 21.88 16.56
C THR A 91 -12.33 20.47 15.99
N THR A 92 -12.79 20.32 14.76
CA THR A 92 -13.01 19.01 14.12
C THR A 92 -12.33 18.95 12.77
N TYR A 93 -11.95 17.76 12.34
CA TYR A 93 -11.53 17.51 10.97
C TYR A 93 -11.72 16.04 10.59
N SER A 94 -11.64 15.76 9.28
CA SER A 94 -11.60 14.41 8.74
C SER A 94 -10.54 14.31 7.64
N VAL A 95 -9.66 13.33 7.77
CA VAL A 95 -8.60 12.98 6.83
C VAL A 95 -8.94 11.64 6.22
N ALA A 96 -8.93 11.53 4.90
CA ALA A 96 -9.16 10.29 4.18
C ALA A 96 -7.98 9.98 3.25
N SER A 97 -7.51 8.74 3.22
CA SER A 97 -6.47 8.30 2.28
C SER A 97 -6.94 7.11 1.47
N LEU A 98 -6.78 7.19 0.15
CA LEU A 98 -7.15 6.11 -0.77
C LEU A 98 -5.98 5.15 -0.96
N SER A 99 -6.16 3.90 -0.55
CA SER A 99 -5.24 2.82 -0.88
C SER A 99 -5.30 2.50 -2.37
N LYS A 100 -4.14 2.14 -2.95
CA LYS A 100 -4.06 1.58 -4.32
C LYS A 100 -4.83 0.26 -4.46
N SER A 101 -5.18 -0.38 -3.34
CA SER A 101 -6.08 -1.54 -3.31
C SER A 101 -7.55 -1.18 -3.57
N GLY A 102 -7.89 0.12 -3.55
CA GLY A 102 -9.23 0.66 -3.74
C GLY A 102 -10.02 0.91 -2.45
N THR A 103 -9.42 0.76 -1.27
CA THR A 103 -10.06 1.02 0.03
C THR A 103 -9.65 2.39 0.57
N THR A 104 -10.60 3.18 1.03
CA THR A 104 -10.39 4.49 1.66
C THR A 104 -10.33 4.35 3.16
N PHE A 105 -9.27 4.86 3.76
CA PHE A 105 -9.03 4.87 5.20
C PHE A 105 -9.18 6.28 5.75
N THR A 106 -10.14 6.47 6.64
CA THR A 106 -10.50 7.76 7.22
C THR A 106 -10.12 7.82 8.70
N ILE A 107 -9.57 8.94 9.12
CA ILE A 107 -9.41 9.34 10.52
C ILE A 107 -10.15 10.65 10.71
N ALA A 108 -11.09 10.69 11.64
CA ALA A 108 -11.79 11.91 12.02
C ALA A 108 -11.55 12.24 13.48
N ARG A 109 -11.46 13.52 13.79
CA ARG A 109 -11.39 14.06 15.14
C ARG A 109 -12.67 14.84 15.43
N ASP A 110 -13.34 14.48 16.52
CA ASP A 110 -14.53 15.20 16.98
C ASP A 110 -14.16 16.44 17.82
N ALA A 111 -15.18 17.23 18.19
CA ALA A 111 -14.98 18.47 18.96
C ALA A 111 -14.51 18.21 20.40
N SER A 112 -14.72 16.98 20.90
CA SER A 112 -14.31 16.53 22.23
C SER A 112 -12.87 16.01 22.24
N GLY A 113 -12.22 15.91 21.07
CA GLY A 113 -10.86 15.38 20.92
C GLY A 113 -10.78 13.86 20.76
N ASN A 114 -11.90 13.18 20.53
CA ASN A 114 -11.88 11.75 20.23
C ASN A 114 -11.53 11.50 18.76
N TYR A 115 -10.78 10.43 18.52
CA TYR A 115 -10.42 9.99 17.18
C TYR A 115 -11.22 8.76 16.78
N THR A 116 -11.86 8.81 15.61
CA THR A 116 -12.51 7.66 14.99
C THR A 116 -11.74 7.23 13.75
N ARG A 117 -11.49 5.93 13.60
CA ARG A 117 -10.86 5.34 12.41
C ARG A 117 -11.87 4.48 11.69
N SER A 118 -12.18 4.82 10.45
CA SER A 118 -13.17 4.13 9.64
C SER A 118 -12.70 3.89 8.22
N CYS A 119 -13.26 2.87 7.56
CA CYS A 119 -12.96 2.52 6.19
C CYS A 119 -14.25 2.23 5.40
N ASP A 120 -14.22 2.48 4.10
CA ASP A 120 -15.41 2.48 3.23
C ASP A 120 -15.86 1.08 2.78
N LYS A 121 -14.99 0.06 2.89
CA LYS A 121 -15.27 -1.33 2.45
C LYS A 121 -15.05 -2.35 3.58
N PRO A 122 -16.01 -2.52 4.50
CA PRO A 122 -15.92 -3.48 5.60
C PRO A 122 -15.63 -4.90 5.13
N GLY A 123 -14.68 -5.58 5.78
CA GLY A 123 -14.31 -6.97 5.48
C GLY A 123 -13.44 -7.15 4.24
N VAL A 124 -13.04 -6.06 3.55
CA VAL A 124 -12.14 -6.10 2.40
C VAL A 124 -10.76 -5.58 2.78
N GLY A 125 -9.71 -6.30 2.35
CA GLY A 125 -8.33 -5.90 2.60
C GLY A 125 -8.00 -5.84 4.09
N SER A 126 -7.51 -4.70 4.55
CA SER A 126 -7.22 -4.43 5.97
C SER A 126 -8.32 -3.65 6.71
N CYS A 127 -9.51 -3.53 6.12
CA CYS A 127 -10.71 -2.99 6.77
C CYS A 127 -11.44 -4.11 7.52
N GLN A 128 -11.69 -3.90 8.82
CA GLN A 128 -12.39 -4.88 9.65
C GLN A 128 -13.88 -4.95 9.25
N THR A 129 -14.55 -6.06 9.58
CA THR A 129 -15.98 -6.25 9.26
C THR A 129 -16.89 -5.21 9.93
N GLY A 130 -16.42 -4.57 11.01
CA GLY A 130 -17.10 -3.45 11.67
C GLY A 130 -16.85 -2.07 11.03
N GLY A 131 -16.13 -2.00 9.91
CA GLY A 131 -15.80 -0.73 9.24
C GLY A 131 -14.71 0.09 9.92
N SER A 132 -14.01 -0.49 10.90
CA SER A 132 -12.85 0.09 11.60
C SER A 132 -11.53 -0.50 11.09
N TRP A 133 -10.39 0.14 11.41
CA TRP A 133 -9.07 -0.30 10.91
C TRP A 133 -7.87 0.12 11.75
#